data_AF-A0A952N2Y3-F1
#
_entry.id   AF-A0A952N2Y3-F1
#
_cell.length_a   1.000
_cell.length_b   1.000
_cell.length_c   1.000
_cell.angle_alpha   90.00
_cell.angle_beta   90.00
_cell.angle_gamma   90.00
#
_symmetry.space_group_name_H-M   'P 1'
#
loop_
_entity.id
_entity.type
_entity.pdbx_description
1 polymer ?
#
loop_
_entity_poly.entity_id
_entity_poly.type
_entity_poly.pdbx_seq_one_letter_code
_entity_poly.pdbx_strand_id
1 'polypeptide(L)'
;MAKMQLIRILILAMLPVMASAQKIKYKEVFGLLSTKQYELAEPFLRKYIVENGSKAEASSYLFMGIIYQEKADKGDVLKNTETSIMYADSALYFLDLAYKNINDKEFRGSSKEYYAMYNKRDLRTGEYGAKLSDVQFDIDKRITSLKERKDVVVRTKRYFSQAEDLYKRSHELYMALHKAFAGERELYFRADEGILNKLTFLSVRFDSCAKAFENYKISAGNLGMKGYNQTWKPVEIKNFKQDGVTPADFYSNDLQVWDYKKFADEAILTINNEIKPLQENLVKYDIEINKLREKLKTDSVSVKNDLTKLIDNLLGEKLKKFDPTPMPMNVMAVKVADLEYKSTLIEHEKGGVIHDVFERLQQTELELKALRKLDSLTSRLMTINIDEESINYKHFISNTYNNVVILKTFIKAEKEYADREKRIKETELQNRKSALNWLLVGSDSVPASFEISSDRFTTLAAEKEKYVAGLDAKDSLALTGYFYTITPSRVPDVRVPFQVDKSWAKASELGTIKGIAASDEGEHIYFVLVFQSEAVTGKYKASLAKIYRSDGLSWSHNFSFDFEPEQLEYRQDTGELMIKSTNNTVTIDKSGKMK
;
A
#
# COMPACT_ATOMS: atom_id res chain seq x y z
N MET A 1 -52.58 39.92 -84.41
CA MET A 1 -51.74 38.96 -83.65
C MET A 1 -50.51 38.42 -84.41
N ALA A 2 -50.30 38.73 -85.70
CA ALA A 2 -49.13 38.23 -86.46
C ALA A 2 -47.83 39.05 -86.26
N LYS A 3 -47.91 40.33 -85.91
CA LYS A 3 -46.71 41.20 -85.72
C LYS A 3 -45.90 40.92 -84.46
N MET A 4 -46.52 40.33 -83.43
CA MET A 4 -45.86 40.04 -82.15
C MET A 4 -45.11 38.68 -82.14
N GLN A 5 -45.43 37.80 -83.09
CA GLN A 5 -44.69 36.54 -83.28
C GLN A 5 -43.42 36.74 -84.10
N LEU A 6 -43.41 37.68 -85.05
CA LEU A 6 -42.21 38.00 -85.84
C LEU A 6 -41.08 38.60 -84.98
N ILE A 7 -41.41 39.41 -83.97
CA ILE A 7 -40.42 39.99 -83.04
C ILE A 7 -39.87 38.92 -82.09
N ARG A 8 -40.68 37.94 -81.66
CA ARG A 8 -40.22 36.81 -80.82
C ARG A 8 -39.31 35.84 -81.59
N ILE A 9 -39.55 35.63 -82.88
CA ILE A 9 -38.67 34.81 -83.73
C ILE A 9 -37.36 35.55 -84.04
N LEU A 10 -37.40 36.88 -84.19
CA LEU A 10 -36.19 37.70 -84.42
C LEU A 10 -35.28 37.79 -83.17
N ILE A 11 -35.85 37.76 -81.96
CA ILE A 11 -35.08 37.78 -80.69
C ILE A 11 -34.54 36.37 -80.34
N LEU A 12 -35.21 35.29 -80.76
CA LEU A 12 -34.74 33.91 -80.55
C LEU A 12 -33.63 33.51 -81.54
N ALA A 13 -33.48 34.22 -82.66
CA ALA A 13 -32.39 34.02 -83.62
C ALA A 13 -31.11 34.81 -83.28
N MET A 14 -31.10 35.59 -82.19
CA MET A 14 -30.01 36.51 -81.85
C MET A 14 -29.02 35.99 -80.78
N LEU A 15 -29.17 34.79 -80.21
CA LEU A 15 -28.17 34.14 -79.34
C LEU A 15 -28.40 32.61 -79.35
N PRO A 16 -27.38 31.74 -79.57
CA PRO A 16 -25.99 31.95 -79.24
C PRO A 16 -25.15 32.19 -80.50
N VAL A 17 -24.45 33.33 -80.52
CA VAL A 17 -23.12 33.32 -81.12
C VAL A 17 -22.39 32.20 -80.41
N MET A 18 -22.11 31.12 -81.12
CA MET A 18 -21.09 30.18 -80.69
C MET A 18 -19.88 31.05 -80.40
N ALA A 19 -19.55 31.20 -79.12
CA ALA A 19 -18.24 31.63 -78.70
C ALA A 19 -17.30 30.60 -79.31
N SER A 20 -16.88 30.89 -80.54
CA SER A 20 -15.88 30.15 -81.24
C SER A 20 -14.70 30.25 -80.29
N ALA A 21 -14.39 29.13 -79.62
CA ALA A 21 -13.32 29.08 -78.65
C ALA A 21 -12.10 29.66 -79.35
N GLN A 22 -11.74 30.88 -78.97
CA GLN A 22 -10.69 31.62 -79.63
C GLN A 22 -9.45 30.74 -79.42
N LYS A 23 -8.91 30.20 -80.52
CA LYS A 23 -7.81 29.24 -80.46
C LYS A 23 -6.68 29.92 -79.69
N ILE A 24 -6.41 29.45 -78.48
CA ILE A 24 -5.49 30.10 -77.57
C ILE A 24 -4.11 30.08 -78.21
N LYS A 25 -3.53 31.26 -78.43
CA LYS A 25 -2.17 31.35 -78.96
C LYS A 25 -1.19 31.20 -77.81
N TYR A 26 -0.16 30.38 -77.99
CA TYR A 26 0.85 30.14 -76.95
C TYR A 26 1.51 31.44 -76.46
N LYS A 27 1.74 32.40 -77.35
CA LYS A 27 2.30 33.73 -77.03
C LYS A 27 1.49 34.49 -75.96
N GLU A 28 0.16 34.33 -75.94
CA GLU A 28 -0.72 34.97 -74.95
C GLU A 28 -0.56 34.31 -73.57
N VAL A 29 -0.42 32.99 -73.53
CA VAL A 29 -0.15 32.24 -72.29
C VAL A 29 1.27 32.51 -71.76
N PHE A 30 2.25 32.63 -72.67
CA PHE A 30 3.66 32.86 -72.31
C PHE A 30 3.89 34.20 -71.58
N GLY A 31 3.08 35.22 -71.85
CA GLY A 31 3.13 36.49 -71.09
C GLY A 31 2.91 36.29 -69.58
N LEU A 32 2.01 35.38 -69.21
CA LEU A 32 1.75 35.02 -67.81
C LEU A 32 2.86 34.11 -67.23
N LEU A 33 3.41 33.22 -68.05
CA LEU A 33 4.48 32.30 -67.64
C LEU A 33 5.81 33.01 -67.40
N SER A 34 6.18 33.95 -68.28
CA SER A 34 7.39 34.77 -68.16
C SER A 34 7.37 35.70 -66.95
N THR A 35 6.19 36.10 -66.50
CA THR A 35 5.97 36.89 -65.27
C THR A 35 5.73 36.03 -64.02
N LYS A 36 5.88 34.70 -64.11
CA LYS A 36 5.69 33.72 -63.03
C LYS A 36 4.29 33.71 -62.40
N GLN A 37 3.27 34.16 -63.12
CA GLN A 37 1.87 34.09 -62.68
C GLN A 37 1.29 32.69 -62.93
N TYR A 38 1.92 31.67 -62.35
CA TYR A 38 1.68 30.26 -62.65
C TYR A 38 0.25 29.79 -62.33
N GLU A 39 -0.34 30.28 -61.24
CA GLU A 39 -1.69 29.92 -60.82
C GLU A 39 -2.75 30.40 -61.84
N LEU A 40 -2.53 31.58 -62.43
CA LEU A 40 -3.41 32.12 -63.48
C LEU A 40 -3.12 31.49 -64.85
N ALA A 41 -1.86 31.14 -65.12
CA ALA A 41 -1.44 30.60 -66.42
C ALA A 41 -1.83 29.12 -66.62
N GLU A 42 -1.85 28.32 -65.55
CA GLU A 42 -2.10 26.87 -65.61
C GLU A 42 -3.37 26.46 -66.39
N PRO A 43 -4.58 27.00 -66.12
CA PRO A 43 -5.79 26.56 -66.82
C PRO A 43 -5.70 26.81 -68.33
N PHE A 44 -5.11 27.94 -68.73
CA PHE A 44 -4.89 28.28 -70.14
C PHE A 44 -3.82 27.40 -70.78
N LEU A 45 -2.72 27.14 -70.06
CA LEU A 45 -1.64 26.28 -70.54
C LEU A 45 -2.10 24.83 -70.71
N ARG A 46 -2.89 24.30 -69.77
CA ARG A 46 -3.47 22.96 -69.85
C ARG A 46 -4.38 22.84 -71.05
N LYS A 47 -5.28 23.81 -71.25
CA LYS A 47 -6.19 23.85 -72.40
C LYS A 47 -5.40 23.91 -73.71
N TYR A 48 -4.37 24.76 -73.78
CA TYR A 48 -3.49 24.86 -74.95
C TYR A 48 -2.80 23.53 -75.30
N ILE A 49 -2.23 22.82 -74.32
CA ILE A 49 -1.55 21.54 -74.53
C ILE A 49 -2.53 20.49 -75.04
N VAL A 50 -3.74 20.42 -74.48
CA VAL A 50 -4.78 19.46 -74.90
C VAL A 50 -5.27 19.75 -76.32
N GLU A 51 -5.51 21.01 -76.67
CA GLU A 51 -6.01 21.40 -78.00
C GLU A 51 -4.99 21.20 -79.11
N ASN A 52 -3.69 21.31 -78.83
CA ASN A 52 -2.64 21.25 -79.84
C ASN A 52 -1.90 19.90 -79.86
N GLY A 53 -2.04 19.05 -78.83
CA GLY A 53 -1.47 17.70 -78.80
C GLY A 53 0.02 17.67 -79.14
N SER A 54 0.43 16.80 -80.07
CA SER A 54 1.81 16.68 -80.54
C SER A 54 2.35 17.91 -81.30
N LYS A 55 1.50 18.90 -81.59
CA LYS A 55 1.88 20.17 -82.24
C LYS A 55 2.05 21.32 -81.24
N ALA A 56 1.91 21.06 -79.94
CA ALA A 56 2.15 22.07 -78.92
C ALA A 56 3.63 22.50 -78.91
N GLU A 57 3.89 23.77 -78.64
CA GLU A 57 5.26 24.30 -78.48
C GLU A 57 5.99 23.53 -77.36
N ALA A 58 7.24 23.12 -77.59
CA ALA A 58 7.96 22.26 -76.64
C ALA A 58 8.18 22.93 -75.27
N SER A 59 8.35 24.26 -75.27
CA SER A 59 8.40 25.08 -74.03
C SER A 59 7.11 25.03 -73.20
N SER A 60 5.95 24.73 -73.79
CA SER A 60 4.69 24.61 -73.05
C SER A 60 4.72 23.45 -72.05
N TYR A 61 5.34 22.32 -72.42
CA TYR A 61 5.56 21.19 -71.51
C TYR A 61 6.54 21.54 -70.40
N LEU A 62 7.60 22.30 -70.71
CA LEU A 62 8.58 22.76 -69.72
C LEU A 62 7.91 23.61 -68.63
N PHE A 63 7.12 24.61 -69.02
CA PHE A 63 6.40 25.44 -68.06
C PHE A 63 5.35 24.67 -67.28
N MET A 64 4.63 23.72 -67.91
CA MET A 64 3.69 22.87 -67.17
C MET A 64 4.41 22.01 -66.13
N GLY A 65 5.59 21.47 -66.47
CA GLY A 65 6.46 20.76 -65.53
C GLY A 65 6.90 21.61 -64.35
N ILE A 66 7.29 22.88 -64.60
CA ILE A 66 7.65 23.86 -63.56
C ILE A 66 6.46 24.17 -62.64
N ILE A 67 5.26 24.38 -63.19
CA ILE A 67 4.06 24.67 -62.40
C ILE A 67 3.75 23.51 -61.44
N TYR A 68 3.78 22.27 -61.94
CA TYR A 68 3.54 21.11 -61.08
C TYR A 68 4.66 20.87 -60.07
N GLN A 69 5.91 21.19 -60.41
CA GLN A 69 7.02 21.17 -59.47
C GLN A 69 6.76 22.14 -58.30
N GLU A 70 6.36 23.38 -58.58
CA GLU A 70 6.04 24.34 -57.53
C GLU A 70 4.84 23.91 -56.66
N LYS A 71 3.83 23.28 -57.27
CA LYS A 71 2.70 22.73 -56.53
C LYS A 71 3.12 21.58 -55.60
N ALA A 72 4.01 20.70 -56.06
CA ALA A 72 4.59 19.65 -55.22
C ALA A 72 5.43 20.23 -54.07
N ASP A 73 6.05 21.39 -54.28
CA ASP A 73 6.89 22.06 -53.27
C ASP A 73 6.08 22.80 -52.19
N LYS A 74 4.91 23.36 -52.56
CA LYS A 74 4.00 24.08 -51.64
C LYS A 74 3.14 23.17 -50.77
N GLY A 75 3.00 21.89 -51.12
CA GLY A 75 2.12 20.94 -50.42
C GLY A 75 2.61 20.56 -49.02
N ASP A 76 1.66 20.35 -48.10
CA ASP A 76 1.93 19.70 -46.82
C ASP A 76 2.27 18.22 -47.04
N VAL A 77 3.53 17.87 -46.87
CA VAL A 77 4.03 16.52 -47.17
C VAL A 77 3.41 15.44 -46.27
N LEU A 78 2.93 15.78 -45.07
CA LEU A 78 2.37 14.81 -44.12
C LEU A 78 0.85 14.64 -44.26
N LYS A 79 0.13 15.74 -44.49
CA LYS A 79 -1.34 15.73 -44.67
C LYS A 79 -1.75 15.47 -46.12
N ASN A 80 -1.01 16.04 -47.08
CA ASN A 80 -1.30 16.00 -48.51
C ASN A 80 -0.24 15.19 -49.26
N THR A 81 0.24 14.08 -48.68
CA THR A 81 1.31 13.26 -49.26
C THR A 81 0.95 12.77 -50.67
N GLU A 82 -0.25 12.22 -50.85
CA GLU A 82 -0.71 11.68 -52.13
C GLU A 82 -0.79 12.77 -53.20
N THR A 83 -1.35 13.92 -52.85
CA THR A 83 -1.43 15.08 -53.75
C THR A 83 -0.05 15.59 -54.14
N SER A 84 0.90 15.63 -53.20
CA SER A 84 2.28 16.06 -53.45
C SER A 84 3.00 15.09 -54.39
N ILE A 85 2.80 13.77 -54.21
CA ILE A 85 3.32 12.73 -55.11
C ILE A 85 2.69 12.84 -56.50
N MET A 86 1.38 13.01 -56.59
CA MET A 86 0.66 13.18 -57.85
C MET A 86 1.16 14.40 -58.64
N TYR A 87 1.42 15.52 -57.95
CA TYR A 87 2.02 16.70 -58.57
C TYR A 87 3.47 16.45 -59.01
N ALA A 88 4.27 15.74 -58.21
CA ALA A 88 5.62 15.36 -58.63
C ALA A 88 5.62 14.44 -59.87
N ASP A 89 4.70 13.47 -59.93
CA ASP A 89 4.55 12.58 -61.09
C ASP A 89 4.09 13.33 -62.35
N SER A 90 3.18 14.28 -62.17
CA SER A 90 2.76 15.17 -63.26
C SER A 90 3.92 16.04 -63.75
N ALA A 91 4.71 16.60 -62.83
CA ALA A 91 5.91 17.39 -63.17
C ALA A 91 6.93 16.55 -63.95
N LEU A 92 7.22 15.33 -63.48
CA LEU A 92 8.13 14.39 -64.13
C LEU A 92 7.65 14.03 -65.55
N TYR A 93 6.36 13.77 -65.73
CA TYR A 93 5.78 13.49 -67.05
C TYR A 93 5.98 14.66 -68.03
N PHE A 94 5.65 15.88 -67.61
CA PHE A 94 5.77 17.06 -68.48
C PHE A 94 7.23 17.47 -68.74
N LEU A 95 8.13 17.29 -67.78
CA LEU A 95 9.56 17.53 -67.97
C LEU A 95 10.21 16.49 -68.90
N ASP A 96 9.79 15.21 -68.83
CA ASP A 96 10.24 14.19 -69.78
C ASP A 96 9.76 14.48 -71.21
N LEU A 97 8.51 14.92 -71.37
CA LEU A 97 8.02 15.41 -72.66
C LEU A 97 8.80 16.63 -73.16
N ALA A 98 9.12 17.58 -72.27
CA ALA A 98 9.94 18.74 -72.64
C ALA A 98 11.35 18.28 -73.08
N TYR A 99 12.00 17.41 -72.32
CA TYR A 99 13.33 16.90 -72.63
C TYR A 99 13.39 16.23 -74.02
N LYS A 100 12.37 15.43 -74.37
CA LYS A 100 12.29 14.72 -75.65
C LYS A 100 11.97 15.64 -76.84
N ASN A 101 11.19 16.70 -76.63
CA ASN A 101 10.69 17.56 -77.72
C ASN A 101 11.56 18.82 -77.95
N ILE A 102 12.36 19.25 -76.97
CA ILE A 102 13.28 20.39 -77.11
C ILE A 102 14.57 19.89 -77.78
N ASN A 103 14.65 20.06 -79.10
CA ASN A 103 15.79 19.69 -79.92
C ASN A 103 16.36 20.90 -80.67
N ASP A 104 17.51 20.72 -81.33
CA ASP A 104 18.23 21.81 -82.01
C ASP A 104 17.39 22.53 -83.09
N LYS A 105 16.47 21.82 -83.74
CA LYS A 105 15.56 22.40 -84.75
C LYS A 105 14.52 23.32 -84.12
N GLU A 106 13.94 22.92 -82.99
CA GLU A 106 12.97 23.72 -82.25
C GLU A 106 13.66 24.95 -81.62
N PHE A 107 14.81 24.73 -80.98
CA PHE A 107 15.52 25.75 -80.21
C PHE A 107 16.09 26.89 -81.08
N ARG A 108 16.54 26.59 -82.31
CA ARG A 108 17.09 27.60 -83.25
C ARG A 108 16.01 28.36 -84.03
N GLY A 109 14.73 27.96 -83.92
CA GLY A 109 13.61 28.58 -84.62
C GLY A 109 13.05 29.84 -83.95
N SER A 110 11.79 30.17 -84.23
CA SER A 110 11.04 31.29 -83.64
C SER A 110 10.75 31.15 -82.14
N SER A 111 11.16 30.05 -81.53
CA SER A 111 10.83 29.67 -80.14
C SER A 111 11.91 30.09 -79.13
N LYS A 112 13.02 30.69 -79.57
CA LYS A 112 14.13 31.13 -78.71
C LYS A 112 13.70 32.10 -77.60
N GLU A 113 12.72 32.96 -77.89
CA GLU A 113 12.16 33.91 -76.90
C GLU A 113 11.52 33.21 -75.71
N TYR A 114 11.00 31.98 -75.88
CA TYR A 114 10.36 31.21 -74.82
C TYR A 114 11.32 30.62 -73.79
N TYR A 115 12.62 30.62 -74.10
CA TYR A 115 13.68 30.13 -73.22
C TYR A 115 14.47 31.27 -72.56
N ALA A 116 13.93 32.50 -72.56
CA ALA A 116 14.59 33.68 -72.01
C ALA A 116 15.02 33.51 -70.53
N MET A 117 14.36 32.63 -69.76
CA MET A 117 14.75 32.31 -68.38
C MET A 117 16.13 31.64 -68.25
N TYR A 118 16.71 31.16 -69.35
CA TYR A 118 18.05 30.56 -69.41
C TYR A 118 19.10 31.48 -70.03
N ASN A 119 18.77 32.73 -70.34
CA ASN A 119 19.72 33.66 -70.94
C ASN A 119 20.89 33.92 -69.98
N LYS A 120 22.10 33.56 -70.42
CA LYS A 120 23.35 33.82 -69.72
C LYS A 120 24.30 34.57 -70.66
N ARG A 121 25.25 35.30 -70.08
CA ARG A 121 26.35 35.92 -70.84
C ARG A 121 27.35 34.84 -71.21
N ASP A 122 27.58 34.62 -72.50
CA ASP A 122 28.63 33.73 -72.96
C ASP A 122 30.00 34.35 -72.64
N LEU A 123 30.81 33.65 -71.83
CA LEU A 123 32.13 34.11 -71.40
C LEU A 123 33.14 34.22 -72.55
N ARG A 124 32.89 33.51 -73.67
CA ARG A 124 33.79 33.47 -74.84
C ARG A 124 33.43 34.50 -75.91
N THR A 125 32.14 34.80 -76.09
CA THR A 125 31.67 35.73 -77.16
C THR A 125 31.11 37.04 -76.62
N GLY A 126 30.80 37.13 -75.33
CA GLY A 126 30.19 38.31 -74.70
C GLY A 126 28.70 38.49 -74.99
N GLU A 127 28.10 37.68 -75.87
CA GLU A 127 26.69 37.73 -76.24
C GLU A 127 25.80 37.10 -75.17
N TYR A 128 24.60 37.66 -75.00
CA TYR A 128 23.57 37.11 -74.13
C TYR A 128 22.65 36.18 -74.93
N GLY A 129 22.50 34.95 -74.46
CA GLY A 129 21.55 34.00 -75.06
C GLY A 129 21.44 32.71 -74.27
N ALA A 130 20.31 32.02 -74.42
CA ALA A 130 20.15 30.66 -73.94
C ALA A 130 20.90 29.69 -74.88
N LYS A 131 21.52 28.66 -74.30
CA LYS A 131 22.06 27.51 -75.04
C LYS A 131 21.17 26.29 -74.81
N LEU A 132 20.98 25.46 -75.83
CA LEU A 132 20.20 24.22 -75.71
C LEU A 132 20.74 23.31 -74.59
N SER A 133 22.07 23.22 -74.45
CA SER A 133 22.72 22.44 -73.40
C SER A 133 22.35 22.92 -71.99
N ASP A 134 22.21 24.24 -71.78
CA ASP A 134 21.78 24.79 -70.48
C ASP A 134 20.32 24.40 -70.17
N VAL A 135 19.44 24.43 -71.17
CA VAL A 135 18.02 24.05 -71.01
C VAL A 135 17.89 22.56 -70.72
N GLN A 136 18.54 21.70 -71.51
CA GLN A 136 18.52 20.25 -71.30
C GLN A 136 19.13 19.86 -69.96
N PHE A 137 20.24 20.50 -69.57
CA PHE A 137 20.86 20.28 -68.26
C PHE A 137 19.96 20.71 -67.10
N ASP A 138 19.26 21.84 -67.19
CA ASP A 138 18.29 22.25 -66.17
C ASP A 138 17.11 21.27 -66.06
N ILE A 139 16.57 20.82 -67.20
CA ILE A 139 15.48 19.83 -67.22
C ILE A 139 15.93 18.52 -66.56
N ASP A 140 17.11 18.00 -66.93
CA ASP A 140 17.66 16.77 -66.35
C ASP A 140 17.91 16.91 -64.84
N LYS A 141 18.46 18.06 -64.42
CA LYS A 141 18.63 18.39 -63.00
C LYS A 141 17.30 18.45 -62.25
N ARG A 142 16.25 19.04 -62.85
CA ARG A 142 14.90 19.10 -62.26
C ARG A 142 14.27 17.71 -62.16
N ILE A 143 14.39 16.89 -63.20
CA ILE A 143 13.90 15.51 -63.19
C ILE A 143 14.57 14.72 -62.07
N THR A 144 15.90 14.79 -61.97
CA THR A 144 16.67 14.11 -60.91
C THR A 144 16.26 14.59 -59.52
N SER A 145 16.20 15.91 -59.31
CA SER A 145 15.79 16.50 -58.04
C SER A 145 14.34 16.14 -57.65
N LEU A 146 13.41 16.09 -58.60
CA LEU A 146 12.01 15.69 -58.35
C LEU A 146 11.89 14.21 -57.99
N LYS A 147 12.65 13.32 -58.64
CA LYS A 147 12.70 11.89 -58.29
C LYS A 147 13.21 11.70 -56.86
N GLU A 148 14.35 12.32 -56.53
CA GLU A 148 14.92 12.29 -55.18
C GLU A 148 13.93 12.84 -54.14
N ARG A 149 13.30 13.99 -54.42
CA ARG A 149 12.31 14.60 -53.54
C ARG A 149 11.10 13.69 -53.33
N LYS A 150 10.55 13.10 -54.40
CA LYS A 150 9.43 12.14 -54.31
C LYS A 150 9.79 10.97 -53.39
N ASP A 151 10.98 10.40 -53.54
CA ASP A 151 11.45 9.31 -52.69
C ASP A 151 11.58 9.73 -51.22
N VAL A 152 12.09 10.94 -50.96
CA VAL A 152 12.18 11.49 -49.61
C VAL A 152 10.78 11.74 -49.02
N VAL A 153 9.82 12.26 -49.80
CA VAL A 153 8.41 12.45 -49.38
C VAL A 153 7.79 11.12 -48.95
N VAL A 154 7.93 10.08 -49.77
CA VAL A 154 7.42 8.73 -49.47
C VAL A 154 8.05 8.18 -48.19
N ARG A 155 9.38 8.27 -48.05
CA ARG A 155 10.09 7.82 -46.84
C ARG A 155 9.65 8.58 -45.60
N THR A 156 9.49 9.90 -45.70
CA THR A 156 9.08 10.77 -44.59
C THR A 156 7.70 10.36 -44.08
N LYS A 157 6.71 10.20 -44.97
CA LYS A 157 5.37 9.75 -44.58
C LYS A 157 5.40 8.35 -43.96
N ARG A 158 6.17 7.42 -44.53
CA ARG A 158 6.31 6.06 -44.01
C ARG A 158 6.86 6.06 -42.58
N TYR A 159 7.95 6.77 -42.30
CA TYR A 159 8.52 6.84 -40.95
C TYR A 159 7.58 7.54 -39.97
N PHE A 160 6.90 8.60 -40.38
CA PHE A 160 5.90 9.28 -39.57
C PHE A 160 4.76 8.32 -39.17
N SER A 161 4.13 7.65 -40.15
CA SER A 161 3.05 6.69 -39.87
C SER A 161 3.52 5.49 -39.07
N GLN A 162 4.78 5.05 -39.24
CA GLN A 162 5.37 4.00 -38.43
C GLN A 162 5.53 4.43 -36.96
N ALA A 163 6.00 5.65 -36.70
CA ALA A 163 6.12 6.18 -35.36
C ALA A 163 4.74 6.30 -34.69
N GLU A 164 3.74 6.85 -35.40
CA GLU A 164 2.37 6.97 -34.90
C GLU A 164 1.74 5.59 -34.57
N ASP A 165 1.85 4.60 -35.46
CA ASP A 165 1.32 3.24 -35.23
C ASP A 165 2.04 2.55 -34.06
N LEU A 166 3.37 2.65 -33.97
CA LEU A 166 4.13 2.07 -32.86
C LEU A 166 3.73 2.70 -31.53
N TYR A 167 3.58 4.03 -31.47
CA TYR A 167 3.11 4.71 -30.26
C TYR A 167 1.70 4.28 -29.88
N LYS A 168 0.76 4.26 -30.84
CA LYS A 168 -0.62 3.83 -30.61
C LYS A 168 -0.66 2.41 -30.02
N ARG A 169 0.15 1.50 -30.56
CA ARG A 169 0.25 0.12 -30.05
C ARG A 169 0.93 0.01 -28.69
N SER A 170 1.87 0.90 -28.37
CA SER A 170 2.42 1.00 -27.01
C SER A 170 1.38 1.51 -26.03
N HIS A 171 0.62 2.54 -26.42
CA HIS A 171 -0.51 3.06 -25.65
C HIS A 171 -1.57 1.98 -25.39
N GLU A 172 -1.96 1.21 -26.41
CA GLU A 172 -2.90 0.09 -26.26
C GLU A 172 -2.40 -0.99 -25.29
N LEU A 173 -1.10 -1.34 -25.35
CA LEU A 173 -0.49 -2.27 -24.40
C LEU A 173 -0.50 -1.73 -22.97
N TYR A 174 -0.14 -0.46 -22.79
CA TYR A 174 -0.20 0.20 -21.49
C TYR A 174 -1.63 0.22 -20.95
N MET A 175 -2.61 0.58 -21.78
CA MET A 175 -4.03 0.58 -21.39
C MET A 175 -4.56 -0.81 -21.04
N ALA A 176 -4.04 -1.87 -21.68
CA ALA A 176 -4.37 -3.23 -21.29
C ALA A 176 -3.84 -3.58 -19.88
N LEU A 177 -2.63 -3.13 -19.53
CA LEU A 177 -2.09 -3.27 -18.17
C LEU A 177 -2.88 -2.41 -17.18
N HIS A 178 -3.15 -1.14 -17.53
CA HIS A 178 -3.94 -0.20 -16.72
C HIS A 178 -5.31 -0.77 -16.36
N LYS A 179 -6.01 -1.39 -17.30
CA LYS A 179 -7.33 -2.00 -17.06
C LYS A 179 -7.27 -3.29 -16.25
N ALA A 180 -6.18 -4.05 -16.34
CA ALA A 180 -6.04 -5.34 -15.67
C ALA A 180 -5.79 -5.22 -14.16
N PHE A 181 -5.22 -4.12 -13.69
CA PHE A 181 -4.83 -3.93 -12.29
C PHE A 181 -5.49 -2.71 -11.67
N ALA A 182 -5.95 -2.80 -10.42
CA ALA A 182 -6.59 -1.69 -9.71
C ALA A 182 -5.60 -0.57 -9.33
N GLY A 183 -4.32 -0.90 -9.20
CA GLY A 183 -3.25 0.03 -8.89
C GLY A 183 -1.88 -0.59 -9.15
N GLU A 184 -0.86 0.18 -8.81
CA GLU A 184 0.55 -0.20 -8.95
C GLU A 184 0.92 -1.35 -8.00
N ARG A 185 0.33 -1.36 -6.79
CA ARG A 185 0.44 -2.46 -5.82
C ARG A 185 0.06 -3.80 -6.46
N GLU A 186 -1.11 -3.88 -7.09
CA GLU A 186 -1.60 -5.11 -7.71
C GLU A 186 -0.75 -5.50 -8.93
N LEU A 187 -0.30 -4.52 -9.72
CA LEU A 187 0.61 -4.79 -10.85
C LEU A 187 1.90 -5.48 -10.37
N TYR A 188 2.50 -4.99 -9.30
CA TYR A 188 3.75 -5.52 -8.75
C TYR A 188 3.58 -6.88 -8.09
N PHE A 189 2.62 -7.02 -7.18
CA PHE A 189 2.47 -8.27 -6.43
C PHE A 189 1.92 -9.43 -7.29
N ARG A 190 1.11 -9.12 -8.31
CA ARG A 190 0.56 -10.13 -9.23
C ARG A 190 1.42 -10.38 -10.46
N ALA A 191 2.59 -9.73 -10.55
CA ALA A 191 3.48 -9.86 -11.70
C ALA A 191 3.97 -11.30 -11.87
N ASP A 192 3.66 -11.88 -13.02
CA ASP A 192 4.18 -13.16 -13.49
C ASP A 192 5.07 -12.96 -14.73
N GLU A 193 5.58 -14.05 -15.31
CA GLU A 193 6.37 -13.99 -16.55
C GLU A 193 5.58 -13.37 -17.70
N GLY A 194 4.26 -13.59 -17.76
CA GLY A 194 3.39 -13.00 -18.77
C GLY A 194 3.35 -11.47 -18.68
N ILE A 195 3.27 -10.93 -17.47
CA ILE A 195 3.28 -9.49 -17.20
C ILE A 195 4.67 -8.90 -17.49
N LEU A 196 5.74 -9.56 -17.06
CA LEU A 196 7.11 -9.13 -17.37
C LEU A 196 7.37 -9.10 -18.88
N ASN A 197 6.86 -10.08 -19.64
CA ASN A 197 6.94 -10.08 -21.09
C ASN A 197 6.15 -8.91 -21.70
N LYS A 198 4.94 -8.61 -21.20
CA LYS A 198 4.16 -7.44 -21.65
C LYS A 198 4.88 -6.12 -21.38
N LEU A 199 5.50 -5.96 -20.21
CA LEU A 199 6.30 -4.77 -19.89
C LEU A 199 7.53 -4.67 -20.79
N THR A 200 8.21 -5.78 -21.05
CA THR A 200 9.37 -5.82 -21.95
C THR A 200 8.96 -5.44 -23.39
N PHE A 201 7.84 -5.98 -23.88
CA PHE A 201 7.29 -5.61 -25.18
C PHE A 201 6.89 -4.14 -25.24
N LEU A 202 6.35 -3.58 -24.17
CA LEU A 202 6.02 -2.16 -24.07
C LEU A 202 7.28 -1.28 -24.20
N SER A 203 8.33 -1.62 -23.46
CA SER A 203 9.64 -0.93 -23.50
C SER A 203 10.26 -0.95 -24.90
N VAL A 204 10.42 -2.15 -25.49
CA VAL A 204 11.03 -2.33 -26.81
C VAL A 204 10.23 -1.64 -27.92
N ARG A 205 8.89 -1.69 -27.85
CA ARG A 205 8.03 -1.05 -28.85
C ARG A 205 8.10 0.47 -28.77
N PHE A 206 8.13 1.04 -27.57
CA PHE A 206 8.31 2.48 -27.40
C PHE A 206 9.70 2.95 -27.86
N ASP A 207 10.76 2.19 -27.58
CA ASP A 207 12.10 2.47 -28.10
C ASP A 207 12.13 2.47 -29.64
N SER A 208 11.42 1.53 -30.26
CA SER A 208 11.26 1.47 -31.71
C SER A 208 10.47 2.66 -32.27
N CYS A 209 9.47 3.15 -31.52
CA CYS A 209 8.74 4.37 -31.86
C CYS A 209 9.67 5.61 -31.86
N ALA A 210 10.48 5.78 -30.82
CA ALA A 210 11.43 6.89 -30.73
C ALA A 210 12.42 6.87 -31.91
N LYS A 211 12.96 5.70 -32.25
CA LYS A 211 13.82 5.51 -33.44
C LYS A 211 13.11 5.83 -34.76
N ALA A 212 11.85 5.41 -34.92
CA ALA A 212 11.06 5.75 -36.10
C ALA A 212 10.82 7.27 -36.21
N PHE A 213 10.59 7.94 -35.08
CA PHE A 213 10.42 9.40 -35.03
C PHE A 213 11.71 10.14 -35.39
N GLU A 214 12.87 9.69 -34.90
CA GLU A 214 14.18 10.25 -35.28
C GLU A 214 14.42 10.13 -36.79
N ASN A 215 14.16 8.96 -37.38
CA ASN A 215 14.26 8.74 -38.82
C ASN A 215 13.32 9.66 -39.61
N TYR A 216 12.11 9.87 -39.11
CA TYR A 216 11.18 10.85 -39.66
C TYR A 216 11.77 12.27 -39.61
N LYS A 217 12.30 12.72 -38.47
CA LYS A 217 12.89 14.06 -38.31
C LYS A 217 14.06 14.30 -39.27
N ILE A 218 14.94 13.31 -39.45
CA ILE A 218 16.05 13.36 -40.41
C ILE A 218 15.50 13.51 -41.84
N SER A 219 14.53 12.67 -42.22
CA SER A 219 13.94 12.69 -43.56
C SER A 219 13.17 13.98 -43.86
N ALA A 220 12.45 14.52 -42.86
CA ALA A 220 11.75 15.80 -42.96
C ALA A 220 12.71 16.99 -43.05
N GLY A 221 13.85 16.94 -42.35
CA GLY A 221 14.91 17.95 -42.45
C GLY A 221 15.46 18.08 -43.87
N ASN A 222 15.66 16.96 -44.56
CA ASN A 222 16.12 16.92 -45.95
C ASN A 222 15.13 17.53 -46.96
N LEU A 223 13.85 17.65 -46.60
CA LEU A 223 12.82 18.26 -47.45
C LEU A 223 12.73 19.78 -47.31
N GLY A 224 13.40 20.37 -46.31
CA GLY A 224 13.31 21.80 -45.99
C GLY A 224 11.91 22.22 -45.55
N MET A 225 11.15 21.31 -44.91
CA MET A 225 9.74 21.53 -44.55
C MET A 225 9.57 22.78 -43.68
N LYS A 226 8.82 23.76 -44.19
CA LYS A 226 8.40 24.96 -43.44
C LYS A 226 7.03 24.68 -42.82
N GLY A 227 6.97 24.40 -41.52
CA GLY A 227 5.70 24.27 -40.77
C GLY A 227 5.64 23.15 -39.74
N TYR A 228 6.47 22.10 -39.90
CA TYR A 228 6.54 20.96 -38.98
C TYR A 228 7.91 20.89 -38.31
N ASN A 229 8.03 21.50 -37.13
CA ASN A 229 9.23 21.38 -36.29
C ASN A 229 8.89 20.68 -34.98
N GLN A 230 8.37 19.47 -35.12
CA GLN A 230 7.90 18.67 -33.99
C GLN A 230 9.06 18.36 -33.05
N THR A 231 8.87 18.67 -31.78
CA THR A 231 9.84 18.35 -30.73
C THR A 231 9.31 17.19 -29.91
N TRP A 232 10.09 16.11 -29.82
CA TRP A 232 9.76 14.93 -29.02
C TRP A 232 9.97 15.23 -27.54
N LYS A 233 8.90 15.27 -26.75
CA LYS A 233 8.95 15.53 -25.31
C LYS A 233 8.34 14.36 -24.53
N PRO A 234 9.17 13.42 -24.04
CA PRO A 234 8.69 12.34 -23.18
C PRO A 234 8.26 12.89 -21.82
N VAL A 235 7.09 12.46 -21.36
CA VAL A 235 6.48 12.80 -20.08
C VAL A 235 6.45 11.54 -19.22
N GLU A 236 6.99 11.63 -18.02
CA GLU A 236 7.05 10.53 -17.07
C GLU A 236 5.66 10.15 -16.54
N ILE A 237 5.43 8.85 -16.34
CA ILE A 237 4.23 8.28 -15.70
C ILE A 237 4.56 8.13 -14.22
N LYS A 238 4.00 8.99 -13.37
CA LYS A 238 4.20 8.94 -11.91
C LYS A 238 3.06 8.25 -11.19
N ASN A 239 1.84 8.44 -11.68
CA ASN A 239 0.65 7.80 -11.17
C ASN A 239 0.11 6.84 -12.21
N PHE A 240 0.27 5.54 -11.96
CA PHE A 240 -0.18 4.45 -12.84
C PHE A 240 -1.65 4.56 -13.27
N LYS A 241 -2.52 5.21 -12.49
CA LYS A 241 -3.95 5.35 -12.82
C LYS A 241 -4.33 6.62 -13.53
N GLN A 242 -3.60 7.71 -13.32
CA GLN A 242 -3.93 9.02 -13.87
C GLN A 242 -3.13 9.33 -15.14
N ASP A 243 -1.87 8.92 -15.16
CA ASP A 243 -0.93 9.24 -16.24
C ASP A 243 -0.97 8.18 -17.36
N GLY A 244 -0.47 8.50 -18.55
CA GLY A 244 -0.34 7.52 -19.64
C GLY A 244 -1.64 7.18 -20.38
N VAL A 245 -2.80 7.72 -19.96
CA VAL A 245 -4.13 7.38 -20.47
C VAL A 245 -4.53 8.18 -21.72
N THR A 246 -3.96 9.37 -21.92
CA THR A 246 -4.28 10.21 -23.07
C THR A 246 -3.42 9.85 -24.29
N PRO A 247 -4.00 9.72 -25.49
CA PRO A 247 -3.23 9.54 -26.71
C PRO A 247 -2.48 10.84 -27.06
N ALA A 248 -1.32 10.71 -27.71
CA ALA A 248 -0.56 11.85 -28.19
C ALA A 248 -1.04 12.28 -29.58
N ASP A 249 -1.04 13.60 -29.83
CA ASP A 249 -1.30 14.15 -31.16
C ASP A 249 0.01 14.33 -31.93
N PHE A 250 0.29 13.38 -32.83
CA PHE A 250 1.48 13.36 -33.68
C PHE A 250 1.55 14.50 -34.70
N TYR A 251 0.49 15.29 -34.89
CA TYR A 251 0.50 16.44 -35.79
C TYR A 251 0.84 17.75 -35.07
N SER A 252 0.89 17.76 -33.73
CA SER A 252 1.31 18.91 -32.93
C SER A 252 2.80 19.21 -33.09
N ASN A 253 3.17 20.49 -33.11
CA ASN A 253 4.57 20.92 -33.09
C ASN A 253 5.23 20.70 -31.72
N ASP A 254 4.43 20.73 -30.63
CA ASP A 254 4.87 20.32 -29.31
C ASP A 254 4.34 18.92 -29.02
N LEU A 255 5.09 17.90 -29.45
CA LEU A 255 4.67 16.51 -29.34
C LEU A 255 4.99 15.99 -27.93
N GLN A 256 3.98 16.04 -27.07
CA GLN A 256 4.01 15.42 -25.76
C GLN A 256 3.61 13.96 -25.85
N VAL A 257 4.50 13.08 -25.42
CA VAL A 257 4.33 11.62 -25.47
C VAL A 257 4.62 11.03 -24.10
N TRP A 258 3.84 10.05 -23.68
CA TRP A 258 4.10 9.36 -22.42
C TRP A 258 5.30 8.43 -22.54
N ASP A 259 6.21 8.47 -21.57
CA ASP A 259 7.42 7.64 -21.54
C ASP A 259 7.09 6.23 -21.03
N TYR A 260 6.48 5.44 -21.90
CA TYR A 260 6.13 4.06 -21.60
C TYR A 260 7.36 3.17 -21.39
N LYS A 261 8.52 3.53 -21.95
CA LYS A 261 9.77 2.78 -21.76
C LYS A 261 10.28 2.94 -20.35
N LYS A 262 10.42 4.19 -19.88
CA LYS A 262 10.88 4.45 -18.52
C LYS A 262 10.01 3.76 -17.48
N PHE A 263 8.68 3.89 -17.61
CA PHE A 263 7.73 3.18 -16.76
C PHE A 263 7.93 1.66 -16.78
N ALA A 264 8.02 1.06 -17.97
CA ALA A 264 8.17 -0.39 -18.10
C ALA A 264 9.50 -0.90 -17.53
N ASP A 265 10.60 -0.22 -17.80
CA ASP A 265 11.93 -0.58 -17.32
C ASP A 265 12.02 -0.47 -15.79
N GLU A 266 11.46 0.60 -15.21
CA GLU A 266 11.38 0.77 -13.75
C GLU A 266 10.52 -0.31 -13.10
N ALA A 267 9.32 -0.58 -13.65
CA ALA A 267 8.45 -1.65 -13.16
C ALA A 267 9.13 -3.02 -13.20
N ILE A 268 9.84 -3.34 -14.29
CA ILE A 268 10.60 -4.60 -14.42
C ILE A 268 11.70 -4.69 -13.36
N LEU A 269 12.44 -3.60 -13.13
CA LEU A 269 13.49 -3.54 -12.12
C LEU A 269 12.91 -3.72 -10.71
N THR A 270 11.83 -3.01 -10.36
CA THR A 270 11.16 -3.14 -9.07
C THR A 270 10.63 -4.55 -8.85
N ILE A 271 9.98 -5.15 -9.84
CA ILE A 271 9.46 -6.53 -9.73
C ILE A 271 10.59 -7.53 -9.48
N ASN A 272 11.67 -7.47 -10.26
CA ASN A 272 12.74 -8.46 -10.18
C ASN A 272 13.68 -8.26 -8.98
N ASN A 273 14.01 -7.01 -8.64
CA ASN A 273 15.03 -6.71 -7.63
C ASN A 273 14.44 -6.47 -6.23
N GLU A 274 13.18 -6.04 -6.14
CA GLU A 274 12.52 -5.77 -4.85
C GLU A 274 11.43 -6.79 -4.56
N ILE A 275 10.45 -6.96 -5.44
CA ILE A 275 9.23 -7.76 -5.14
C ILE A 275 9.50 -9.26 -5.06
N LYS A 276 10.16 -9.85 -6.06
CA LYS A 276 10.47 -11.30 -6.07
C LYS A 276 11.30 -11.72 -4.84
N PRO A 277 12.42 -11.05 -4.48
CA PRO A 277 13.15 -11.36 -3.27
C PRO A 277 12.32 -11.19 -1.99
N LEU A 278 11.42 -10.19 -1.93
CA LEU A 278 10.51 -10.04 -0.79
C LEU A 278 9.54 -11.23 -0.69
N GLN A 279 8.98 -11.69 -1.80
CA GLN A 279 8.10 -12.87 -1.82
C GLN A 279 8.82 -14.14 -1.34
N GLU A 280 10.06 -14.38 -1.78
CA GLU A 280 10.88 -15.50 -1.31
C GLU A 280 11.20 -15.39 0.18
N ASN A 281 11.54 -14.19 0.66
CA ASN A 281 11.84 -13.96 2.06
C ASN A 281 10.63 -14.19 2.96
N LEU A 282 9.40 -13.89 2.50
CA LEU A 282 8.19 -14.22 3.24
C LEU A 282 8.04 -15.73 3.44
N VAL A 283 8.32 -16.52 2.40
CA VAL A 283 8.29 -17.99 2.51
C VAL A 283 9.37 -18.50 3.45
N LYS A 284 10.60 -17.99 3.33
CA LYS A 284 11.71 -18.33 4.25
C LYS A 284 11.37 -17.99 5.70
N TYR A 285 10.80 -16.82 5.94
CA TYR A 285 10.40 -16.39 7.27
C TYR A 285 9.36 -17.35 7.88
N ASP A 286 8.35 -17.76 7.11
CA ASP A 286 7.37 -18.72 7.58
C ASP A 286 7.99 -20.09 7.92
N ILE A 287 8.93 -20.56 7.11
CA ILE A 287 9.69 -21.79 7.37
C ILE A 287 10.45 -21.68 8.71
N GLU A 288 11.11 -20.55 8.99
CA GLU A 288 11.81 -20.33 10.26
C GLU A 288 10.85 -20.31 11.45
N ILE A 289 9.68 -19.66 11.33
CA ILE A 289 8.64 -19.74 12.37
C ILE A 289 8.23 -21.19 12.63
N ASN A 290 8.00 -21.99 11.58
CA ASN A 290 7.57 -23.38 11.74
C ASN A 290 8.69 -24.24 12.37
N LYS A 291 9.97 -23.97 12.09
CA LYS A 291 11.09 -24.61 12.79
C LYS A 291 11.11 -24.28 14.29
N LEU A 292 10.87 -23.01 14.64
CA LEU A 292 10.76 -22.60 16.05
C LEU A 292 9.57 -23.29 16.75
N ARG A 293 8.45 -23.47 16.04
CA ARG A 293 7.30 -24.21 16.54
C ARG A 293 7.62 -25.67 16.86
N GLU A 294 8.40 -26.33 16.03
CA GLU A 294 8.85 -27.70 16.29
C GLU A 294 9.86 -27.77 17.44
N LYS A 295 10.81 -26.83 17.48
CA LYS A 295 11.81 -26.72 18.56
C LYS A 295 11.16 -26.46 19.92
N LEU A 296 10.05 -25.73 19.96
CA LEU A 296 9.32 -25.43 21.19
C LEU A 296 8.83 -26.70 21.91
N LYS A 297 8.64 -27.82 21.21
CA LYS A 297 8.27 -29.11 21.81
C LYS A 297 9.37 -29.70 22.70
N THR A 298 10.62 -29.28 22.52
CA THR A 298 11.79 -29.83 23.23
C THR A 298 12.48 -28.79 24.12
N ASP A 299 12.62 -27.54 23.67
CA ASP A 299 13.30 -26.48 24.41
C ASP A 299 12.62 -25.12 24.24
N SER A 300 12.09 -24.58 25.35
CA SER A 300 11.34 -23.31 25.38
C SER A 300 12.23 -22.07 25.50
N VAL A 301 13.34 -22.16 26.23
CA VAL A 301 14.16 -20.99 26.58
C VAL A 301 14.94 -20.49 25.36
N SER A 302 15.46 -21.39 24.55
CA SER A 302 16.17 -21.00 23.32
C SER A 302 15.23 -20.46 22.23
N VAL A 303 13.96 -20.87 22.21
CA VAL A 303 12.96 -20.39 21.23
C VAL A 303 12.64 -18.91 21.41
N LYS A 304 12.54 -18.39 22.63
CA LYS A 304 12.26 -16.96 22.89
C LYS A 304 13.36 -16.03 22.39
N ASN A 305 14.62 -16.43 22.58
CA ASN A 305 15.79 -15.70 22.07
C ASN A 305 15.85 -15.75 20.54
N ASP A 306 15.61 -16.92 19.95
CA ASP A 306 15.61 -17.08 18.49
C ASP A 306 14.43 -16.34 17.84
N LEU A 307 13.27 -16.29 18.51
CA LEU A 307 12.10 -15.54 18.06
C LEU A 307 12.36 -14.03 18.03
N THR A 308 13.05 -13.49 19.04
CA THR A 308 13.41 -12.07 19.09
C THR A 308 14.33 -11.71 17.91
N LYS A 309 15.36 -12.52 17.65
CA LYS A 309 16.25 -12.36 16.48
C LYS A 309 15.51 -12.46 15.15
N LEU A 310 14.51 -13.34 15.07
CA LEU A 310 13.70 -13.51 13.87
C LEU A 310 12.86 -12.24 13.63
N ILE A 311 12.20 -11.70 14.66
CA ILE A 311 11.43 -10.45 14.58
C ILE A 311 12.31 -9.27 14.15
N ASP A 312 13.54 -9.16 14.67
CA ASP A 312 14.46 -8.06 14.30
C ASP A 312 14.89 -8.11 12.82
N ASN A 313 14.89 -9.29 12.21
CA ASN A 313 15.21 -9.50 10.79
C ASN A 313 14.01 -9.36 9.86
N LEU A 314 12.82 -9.05 10.40
CA LEU A 314 11.59 -8.94 9.63
C LEU A 314 11.66 -7.72 8.71
N LEU A 315 11.67 -7.94 7.39
CA LEU A 315 11.69 -6.89 6.36
C LEU A 315 10.35 -6.14 6.21
N GLY A 316 9.60 -5.99 7.30
CA GLY A 316 8.27 -5.38 7.32
C GLY A 316 8.24 -3.98 6.71
N GLU A 317 9.26 -3.18 6.96
CA GLU A 317 9.38 -1.81 6.41
C GLU A 317 9.55 -1.81 4.88
N LYS A 318 10.25 -2.81 4.31
CA LYS A 318 10.40 -2.92 2.85
C LYS A 318 9.08 -3.32 2.19
N LEU A 319 8.30 -4.19 2.82
CA LEU A 319 7.00 -4.60 2.29
C LEU A 319 5.95 -3.47 2.43
N LYS A 320 6.01 -2.71 3.53
CA LYS A 320 5.14 -1.55 3.79
C LYS A 320 5.28 -0.42 2.76
N LYS A 321 6.42 -0.31 2.09
CA LYS A 321 6.62 0.60 0.94
C LYS A 321 5.60 0.36 -0.17
N PHE A 322 5.19 -0.90 -0.38
CA PHE A 322 4.29 -1.30 -1.47
C PHE A 322 2.87 -1.62 -1.00
N ASP A 323 2.73 -2.14 0.22
CA ASP A 323 1.43 -2.38 0.86
C ASP A 323 1.51 -1.98 2.34
N PRO A 324 0.83 -0.90 2.77
CA PRO A 324 0.83 -0.45 4.17
C PRO A 324 0.34 -1.48 5.18
N THR A 325 -0.53 -2.41 4.77
CA THR A 325 -1.16 -3.43 5.63
C THR A 325 -1.03 -4.83 5.03
N PRO A 326 0.19 -5.35 4.86
CA PRO A 326 0.41 -6.57 4.10
C PRO A 326 -0.14 -7.80 4.84
N MET A 327 -1.01 -8.56 4.19
CA MET A 327 -1.66 -9.74 4.78
C MET A 327 -0.67 -10.80 5.32
N PRO A 328 0.42 -11.17 4.60
CA PRO A 328 1.38 -12.16 5.11
C PRO A 328 2.00 -11.78 6.45
N MET A 329 2.25 -10.49 6.67
CA MET A 329 2.82 -9.99 7.93
C MET A 329 1.84 -10.14 9.09
N ASN A 330 0.55 -9.91 8.85
CA ASN A 330 -0.48 -10.12 9.86
C ASN A 330 -0.60 -11.61 10.22
N VAL A 331 -0.50 -12.50 9.23
CA VAL A 331 -0.49 -13.96 9.43
C VAL A 331 0.73 -14.40 10.23
N MET A 332 1.92 -13.90 9.90
CA MET A 332 3.15 -14.16 10.64
C MET A 332 3.07 -13.64 12.08
N ALA A 333 2.50 -12.45 12.29
CA ALA A 333 2.30 -11.90 13.63
C ALA A 333 1.41 -12.80 14.50
N VAL A 334 0.37 -13.42 13.92
CA VAL A 334 -0.46 -14.42 14.62
C VAL A 334 0.38 -15.64 15.02
N LYS A 335 1.18 -16.20 14.10
CA LYS A 335 2.04 -17.35 14.43
C LYS A 335 3.07 -17.01 15.52
N VAL A 336 3.67 -15.82 15.46
CA VAL A 336 4.60 -15.33 16.48
C VAL A 336 3.90 -15.19 17.83
N ALA A 337 2.70 -14.61 17.89
CA ALA A 337 1.94 -14.48 19.13
C ALA A 337 1.51 -15.85 19.71
N ASP A 338 1.16 -16.81 18.87
CA ASP A 338 0.89 -18.20 19.28
C ASP A 338 2.14 -18.85 19.90
N LEU A 339 3.31 -18.66 19.28
CA LEU A 339 4.58 -19.15 19.84
C LEU A 339 4.95 -18.48 21.17
N GLU A 340 4.77 -17.17 21.29
CA GLU A 340 4.99 -16.44 22.55
C GLU A 340 4.10 -17.00 23.68
N TYR A 341 2.82 -17.25 23.38
CA TYR A 341 1.89 -17.84 24.34
C TYR A 341 2.32 -19.24 24.77
N LYS A 342 2.59 -20.14 23.80
CA LYS A 342 3.02 -21.51 24.09
C LYS A 342 4.36 -21.57 24.82
N SER A 343 5.30 -20.67 24.51
CA SER A 343 6.56 -20.54 25.25
C SER A 343 6.33 -20.15 26.70
N THR A 344 5.40 -19.22 26.94
CA THR A 344 5.03 -18.79 28.29
C THR A 344 4.45 -19.95 29.10
N LEU A 345 3.57 -20.76 28.49
CA LEU A 345 3.00 -21.95 29.14
C LEU A 345 4.09 -22.95 29.57
N ILE A 346 5.00 -23.29 28.65
CA ILE A 346 6.05 -24.29 28.93
C ILE A 346 7.05 -23.77 29.97
N GLU A 347 7.38 -22.47 29.96
CA GLU A 347 8.21 -21.83 30.99
C GLU A 347 7.58 -22.00 32.38
N HIS A 348 6.27 -21.77 32.51
CA HIS A 348 5.55 -21.91 33.77
C HIS A 348 5.41 -23.38 34.21
N GLU A 349 5.18 -24.32 33.27
CA GLU A 349 5.12 -25.76 33.59
C GLU A 349 6.46 -26.30 34.11
N LYS A 350 7.58 -25.87 33.51
CA LYS A 350 8.93 -26.28 33.95
C LYS A 350 9.33 -25.70 35.31
N GLY A 351 8.69 -24.61 35.74
CA GLY A 351 8.93 -23.97 37.05
C GLY A 351 8.51 -24.82 38.26
N GLY A 352 7.82 -25.95 38.05
CA GLY A 352 7.39 -26.85 39.12
C GLY A 352 6.12 -26.39 39.84
N VAL A 353 5.72 -27.13 40.88
CA VAL A 353 4.53 -26.79 41.69
C VAL A 353 4.85 -25.58 42.56
N ILE A 354 4.57 -24.39 42.04
CA ILE A 354 4.64 -23.15 42.81
C ILE A 354 3.53 -23.18 43.85
N HIS A 355 3.85 -23.05 45.14
CA HIS A 355 2.86 -23.01 46.21
C HIS A 355 2.38 -21.59 46.53
N ASP A 356 3.10 -20.57 46.04
CA ASP A 356 2.75 -19.17 46.23
C ASP A 356 1.57 -18.77 45.32
N VAL A 357 0.51 -18.26 45.93
CA VAL A 357 -0.72 -17.84 45.23
C VAL A 357 -0.48 -16.56 44.42
N PHE A 358 0.40 -15.67 44.85
CA PHE A 358 0.75 -14.44 44.13
C PHE A 358 1.55 -14.72 42.87
N GLU A 359 2.57 -15.56 42.96
CA GLU A 359 3.38 -15.96 41.80
C GLU A 359 2.50 -16.68 40.77
N ARG A 360 1.62 -17.57 41.24
CA ARG A 360 0.58 -18.21 40.44
C ARG A 360 -0.38 -17.22 39.76
N LEU A 361 -0.78 -16.16 40.45
CA LEU A 361 -1.63 -15.12 39.87
C LEU A 361 -0.87 -14.38 38.76
N GLN A 362 0.37 -13.99 39.02
CA GLN A 362 1.23 -13.28 38.07
C GLN A 362 1.46 -14.10 36.79
N GLN A 363 1.71 -15.40 36.92
CA GLN A 363 1.83 -16.31 35.77
C GLN A 363 0.57 -16.31 34.89
N THR A 364 -0.61 -16.44 35.50
CA THR A 364 -1.89 -16.39 34.76
C THR A 364 -2.11 -15.04 34.09
N GLU A 365 -1.70 -13.93 34.71
CA GLU A 365 -1.79 -12.60 34.09
C GLU A 365 -0.87 -12.44 32.87
N LEU A 366 0.34 -12.99 32.93
CA LEU A 366 1.28 -13.02 31.80
C LEU A 366 0.74 -13.86 30.62
N GLU A 367 0.23 -15.06 30.91
CA GLU A 367 -0.41 -15.92 29.92
C GLU A 367 -1.60 -15.21 29.24
N LEU A 368 -2.45 -14.56 30.04
CA LEU A 368 -3.61 -13.84 29.53
C LEU A 368 -3.21 -12.64 28.67
N LYS A 369 -2.12 -11.95 29.01
CA LYS A 369 -1.57 -10.86 28.18
C LYS A 369 -1.15 -11.37 26.80
N ALA A 370 -0.46 -12.52 26.73
CA ALA A 370 -0.08 -13.14 25.46
C ALA A 370 -1.32 -13.57 24.65
N LEU A 371 -2.32 -14.19 25.29
CA LEU A 371 -3.59 -14.57 24.65
C LEU A 371 -4.36 -13.39 24.09
N ARG A 372 -4.43 -12.27 24.82
CA ARG A 372 -5.10 -11.04 24.35
C ARG A 372 -4.44 -10.47 23.09
N LYS A 373 -3.11 -10.55 22.99
CA LYS A 373 -2.37 -10.19 21.79
C LYS A 373 -2.74 -11.10 20.61
N LEU A 374 -2.76 -12.43 20.82
CA LEU A 374 -3.17 -13.40 19.81
C LEU A 374 -4.62 -13.19 19.32
N ASP A 375 -5.55 -13.00 20.26
CA ASP A 375 -6.97 -12.72 19.99
C ASP A 375 -7.16 -11.43 19.18
N SER A 376 -6.44 -10.36 19.52
CA SER A 376 -6.49 -9.10 18.79
C SER A 376 -6.00 -9.24 17.34
N LEU A 377 -4.88 -9.95 17.14
CA LEU A 377 -4.30 -10.15 15.80
C LEU A 377 -5.17 -11.04 14.92
N THR A 378 -5.70 -12.14 15.47
CA THR A 378 -6.62 -13.03 14.75
C THR A 378 -7.94 -12.34 14.42
N SER A 379 -8.49 -11.53 15.35
CA SER A 379 -9.68 -10.70 15.09
C SER A 379 -9.43 -9.71 13.94
N ARG A 380 -8.27 -9.06 13.90
CA ARG A 380 -7.89 -8.17 12.79
C ARG A 380 -7.81 -8.92 11.46
N LEU A 381 -7.19 -10.10 11.42
CA LEU A 381 -7.12 -10.91 10.20
C LEU A 381 -8.51 -11.31 9.68
N MET A 382 -9.46 -11.60 10.57
CA MET A 382 -10.83 -11.95 10.20
C MET A 382 -11.59 -10.80 9.52
N THR A 383 -11.15 -9.55 9.69
CA THR A 383 -11.76 -8.38 9.00
C THR A 383 -11.25 -8.19 7.57
N ILE A 384 -10.13 -8.81 7.21
CA ILE A 384 -9.51 -8.66 5.89
C ILE A 384 -10.23 -9.56 4.88
N ASN A 385 -10.46 -9.04 3.67
CA ASN A 385 -10.93 -9.86 2.55
C ASN A 385 -9.80 -10.78 2.06
N ILE A 386 -9.69 -11.96 2.68
CA ILE A 386 -8.62 -12.93 2.37
C ILE A 386 -8.69 -13.40 0.91
N ASP A 387 -9.88 -13.47 0.29
CA ASP A 387 -9.98 -13.88 -1.11
C ASP A 387 -9.30 -12.88 -2.04
N GLU A 388 -9.54 -11.59 -1.83
CA GLU A 388 -8.94 -10.53 -2.65
C GLU A 388 -7.43 -10.41 -2.42
N GLU A 389 -7.01 -10.38 -1.17
CA GLU A 389 -5.58 -10.28 -0.83
C GLU A 389 -4.80 -11.54 -1.21
N SER A 390 -5.45 -12.69 -1.31
CA SER A 390 -4.79 -13.92 -1.75
C SER A 390 -4.27 -13.86 -3.18
N ILE A 391 -4.89 -13.03 -4.02
CA ILE A 391 -4.46 -12.86 -5.41
C ILE A 391 -3.12 -12.10 -5.44
N ASN A 392 -2.96 -11.09 -4.58
CA ASN A 392 -1.73 -10.32 -4.45
C ASN A 392 -0.59 -11.20 -3.91
N TYR A 393 -0.87 -12.04 -2.92
CA TYR A 393 0.14 -12.86 -2.25
C TYR A 393 0.11 -14.33 -2.65
N LYS A 394 -0.23 -14.61 -3.93
CA LYS A 394 -0.39 -15.98 -4.44
C LYS A 394 0.83 -16.85 -4.19
N HIS A 395 2.04 -16.33 -4.42
CA HIS A 395 3.30 -17.07 -4.21
C HIS A 395 3.49 -17.49 -2.74
N PHE A 396 3.20 -16.61 -1.80
CA PHE A 396 3.29 -16.93 -0.37
C PHE A 396 2.26 -18.00 0.00
N ILE A 397 1.01 -17.85 -0.44
CA ILE A 397 -0.07 -18.78 -0.10
C ILE A 397 0.19 -20.17 -0.69
N SER A 398 0.60 -20.26 -1.96
CA SER A 398 0.87 -21.55 -2.60
C SER A 398 2.01 -22.31 -1.94
N ASN A 399 3.05 -21.60 -1.49
CA ASN A 399 4.23 -22.24 -0.89
C ASN A 399 4.07 -22.53 0.60
N THR A 400 3.22 -21.79 1.31
CA THR A 400 3.06 -21.92 2.77
C THR A 400 1.80 -22.70 3.18
N TYR A 401 0.68 -22.47 2.49
CA TYR A 401 -0.62 -23.04 2.84
C TYR A 401 -1.22 -23.92 1.74
N ASN A 402 -0.53 -24.09 0.62
CA ASN A 402 -1.01 -24.72 -0.63
C ASN A 402 -2.16 -23.97 -1.32
N ASN A 403 -3.20 -23.56 -0.57
CA ASN A 403 -4.36 -22.83 -1.10
C ASN A 403 -4.99 -21.89 -0.06
N VAL A 404 -5.86 -21.01 -0.56
CA VAL A 404 -6.55 -19.96 0.23
C VAL A 404 -7.49 -20.56 1.29
N VAL A 405 -8.10 -21.71 1.00
CA VAL A 405 -9.02 -22.39 1.93
C VAL A 405 -8.29 -22.85 3.18
N ILE A 406 -7.08 -23.38 3.04
CA ILE A 406 -6.25 -23.80 4.17
C ILE A 406 -5.83 -22.59 5.01
N LEU A 407 -5.44 -21.47 4.38
CA LEU A 407 -5.14 -20.23 5.10
C LEU A 407 -6.35 -19.73 5.93
N LYS A 408 -7.54 -19.70 5.33
CA LYS A 408 -8.77 -19.32 6.04
C LYS A 408 -9.08 -20.23 7.21
N THR A 409 -8.95 -21.55 7.01
CA THR A 409 -9.13 -22.55 8.07
C THR A 409 -8.11 -22.34 9.19
N PHE A 410 -6.86 -22.05 8.87
CA PHE A 410 -5.83 -21.73 9.86
C PHE A 410 -6.22 -20.49 10.69
N ILE A 411 -6.57 -19.37 10.04
CA ILE A 411 -6.96 -18.13 10.74
C ILE A 411 -8.17 -18.38 11.65
N LYS A 412 -9.18 -19.10 11.16
CA LYS A 412 -10.38 -19.44 11.93
C LYS A 412 -10.04 -20.34 13.13
N ALA A 413 -9.23 -21.37 12.93
CA ALA A 413 -8.82 -22.29 13.99
C ALA A 413 -8.02 -21.56 15.09
N GLU A 414 -7.11 -20.68 14.72
CA GLU A 414 -6.33 -19.87 15.67
C GLU A 414 -7.23 -18.89 16.45
N LYS A 415 -8.25 -18.30 15.80
CA LYS A 415 -9.23 -17.44 16.47
C LYS A 415 -10.06 -18.22 17.50
N GLU A 416 -10.61 -19.36 17.09
CA GLU A 416 -11.41 -20.22 17.96
C GLU A 416 -10.57 -20.78 19.13
N TYR A 417 -9.31 -21.10 18.88
CA TYR A 417 -8.34 -21.46 19.90
C TYR A 417 -8.13 -20.32 20.90
N ALA A 418 -7.77 -19.13 20.42
CA ALA A 418 -7.52 -17.97 21.26
C ALA A 418 -8.74 -17.59 22.12
N ASP A 419 -9.95 -17.63 21.56
CA ASP A 419 -11.19 -17.35 22.28
C ASP A 419 -11.45 -18.34 23.42
N ARG A 420 -11.27 -19.63 23.14
CA ARG A 420 -11.49 -20.69 24.13
C ARG A 420 -10.49 -20.56 25.28
N GLU A 421 -9.20 -20.47 24.96
CA GLU A 421 -8.14 -20.38 25.97
C GLU A 421 -8.26 -19.11 26.81
N LYS A 422 -8.60 -17.98 26.18
CA LYS A 422 -8.85 -16.72 26.88
C LYS A 422 -9.97 -16.85 27.90
N ARG A 423 -11.10 -17.46 27.56
CA ARG A 423 -12.22 -17.66 28.50
C ARG A 423 -11.83 -18.54 29.69
N ILE A 424 -11.07 -19.60 29.44
CA ILE A 424 -10.55 -20.49 30.49
C ILE A 424 -9.64 -19.69 31.43
N LYS A 425 -8.67 -18.96 30.88
CA LYS A 425 -7.70 -18.19 31.67
C LYS A 425 -8.30 -16.98 32.38
N GLU A 426 -9.32 -16.34 31.83
CA GLU A 426 -10.08 -15.28 32.51
C GLU A 426 -10.83 -15.84 33.73
N THR A 427 -11.47 -17.00 33.58
CA THR A 427 -12.13 -17.69 34.70
C THR A 427 -11.12 -18.10 35.77
N GLU A 428 -9.99 -18.68 35.34
CA GLU A 428 -8.89 -19.05 36.24
C GLU A 428 -8.34 -17.84 37.00
N LEU A 429 -8.15 -16.70 36.32
CA LEU A 429 -7.70 -15.46 36.93
C LEU A 429 -8.68 -14.95 38.01
N GLN A 430 -9.98 -14.96 37.71
CA GLN A 430 -11.00 -14.54 38.70
C GLN A 430 -11.03 -15.46 39.91
N ASN A 431 -10.91 -16.78 39.70
CA ASN A 431 -10.83 -17.75 40.78
C ASN A 431 -9.57 -17.53 41.64
N ARG A 432 -8.41 -17.27 41.02
CA ARG A 432 -7.15 -16.99 41.74
C ARG A 432 -7.21 -15.67 42.51
N LYS A 433 -7.79 -14.61 41.93
CA LYS A 433 -8.03 -13.34 42.64
C LYS A 433 -8.96 -13.53 43.83
N SER A 434 -10.01 -14.33 43.65
CA SER A 434 -10.91 -14.69 44.73
C SER A 434 -10.25 -15.57 45.78
N ALA A 435 -9.25 -16.38 45.44
CA ALA A 435 -8.54 -17.23 46.41
C ALA A 435 -7.59 -16.44 47.32
N LEU A 436 -7.06 -15.29 46.89
CA LEU A 436 -6.21 -14.43 47.75
C LEU A 436 -6.92 -13.95 49.02
N ASN A 437 -8.23 -13.95 48.98
CA ASN A 437 -9.11 -13.49 50.02
C ASN A 437 -9.39 -14.54 51.11
N TRP A 438 -8.94 -15.77 50.91
CA TRP A 438 -9.21 -16.91 51.81
C TRP A 438 -7.91 -17.59 52.24
N LEU A 439 -7.86 -18.00 53.50
CA LEU A 439 -6.89 -18.93 54.04
C LEU A 439 -7.44 -20.35 54.01
N LEU A 440 -6.59 -21.31 53.67
CA LEU A 440 -6.88 -22.73 53.67
C LEU A 440 -6.48 -23.34 55.02
N VAL A 441 -7.46 -23.62 55.86
CA VAL A 441 -7.25 -24.10 57.23
C VAL A 441 -7.84 -25.51 57.38
N GLY A 442 -7.06 -26.52 56.98
CA GLY A 442 -7.56 -27.90 56.88
C GLY A 442 -8.56 -28.02 55.73
N SER A 443 -9.81 -28.39 56.02
CA SER A 443 -10.92 -28.42 55.06
C SER A 443 -11.71 -27.10 54.99
N ASP A 444 -11.41 -26.13 55.86
CA ASP A 444 -12.18 -24.90 56.00
C ASP A 444 -11.52 -23.74 55.24
N SER A 445 -12.33 -22.79 54.75
CA SER A 445 -11.88 -21.52 54.18
C SER A 445 -12.17 -20.38 55.14
N VAL A 446 -11.12 -19.66 55.56
CA VAL A 446 -11.22 -18.58 56.54
C VAL A 446 -10.94 -17.26 55.84
N PRO A 447 -11.75 -16.20 56.02
CA PRO A 447 -11.48 -14.90 55.43
C PRO A 447 -10.10 -14.37 55.85
N ALA A 448 -9.35 -13.82 54.90
CA ALA A 448 -8.04 -13.20 55.17
C ALA A 448 -8.14 -11.69 55.49
N SER A 449 -9.35 -11.10 55.44
CA SER A 449 -9.59 -9.68 55.66
C SER A 449 -11.00 -9.41 56.20
N PHE A 450 -11.26 -8.14 56.56
CA PHE A 450 -12.57 -7.67 57.03
C PHE A 450 -13.63 -7.52 55.94
N GLU A 451 -13.21 -7.40 54.68
CA GLU A 451 -14.11 -7.09 53.56
C GLU A 451 -14.96 -8.30 53.16
N ILE A 452 -14.75 -9.44 53.81
CA ILE A 452 -15.21 -10.75 53.36
C ILE A 452 -15.91 -11.44 54.51
N SER A 453 -17.19 -11.68 54.32
CA SER A 453 -18.04 -12.37 55.30
C SER A 453 -18.00 -13.88 55.10
N SER A 454 -17.93 -14.61 56.21
CA SER A 454 -18.19 -16.05 56.26
C SER A 454 -19.27 -16.31 57.31
N ASP A 455 -20.18 -17.25 57.03
CA ASP A 455 -21.24 -17.63 57.98
C ASP A 455 -20.67 -18.25 59.26
N ARG A 456 -19.47 -18.84 59.18
CA ARG A 456 -18.80 -19.51 60.31
C ARG A 456 -17.72 -18.66 60.95
N PHE A 457 -16.92 -17.95 60.14
CA PHE A 457 -15.78 -17.18 60.63
C PHE A 457 -16.08 -15.69 60.59
N THR A 458 -16.10 -15.03 61.75
CA THR A 458 -16.21 -13.58 61.85
C THR A 458 -14.81 -12.99 62.08
N THR A 459 -14.32 -12.19 61.14
CA THR A 459 -13.03 -11.49 61.26
C THR A 459 -13.17 -10.27 62.17
N LEU A 460 -12.37 -10.19 63.23
CA LEU A 460 -12.41 -9.09 64.20
C LEU A 460 -11.13 -8.24 64.21
N ALA A 461 -9.99 -8.83 63.89
CA ALA A 461 -8.72 -8.13 63.73
C ALA A 461 -7.98 -8.74 62.54
N ALA A 462 -7.44 -7.93 61.64
CA ALA A 462 -6.63 -8.41 60.53
C ALA A 462 -5.58 -7.38 60.17
N GLU A 463 -4.36 -7.85 59.91
CA GLU A 463 -3.30 -7.05 59.32
C GLU A 463 -2.91 -7.69 57.98
N LYS A 464 -3.01 -6.89 56.91
CA LYS A 464 -2.91 -7.37 55.53
C LYS A 464 -1.59 -8.12 55.30
N GLU A 465 -1.68 -9.33 54.75
CA GLU A 465 -0.55 -10.24 54.49
C GLU A 465 0.27 -10.68 55.72
N LYS A 466 -0.22 -10.46 56.95
CA LYS A 466 0.46 -10.89 58.18
C LYS A 466 -0.35 -11.85 59.01
N TYR A 467 -1.55 -11.46 59.44
CA TYR A 467 -2.41 -12.31 60.27
C TYR A 467 -3.88 -11.90 60.20
N VAL A 468 -4.73 -12.82 60.62
CA VAL A 468 -6.16 -12.63 60.83
C VAL A 468 -6.58 -13.30 62.15
N ALA A 469 -7.44 -12.62 62.89
CA ALA A 469 -7.98 -13.07 64.15
C ALA A 469 -9.48 -12.77 64.24
N GLY A 470 -10.21 -13.62 64.94
CA GLY A 470 -11.65 -13.49 64.99
C GLY A 470 -12.32 -14.59 65.79
N LEU A 471 -13.57 -14.87 65.42
CA LEU A 471 -14.42 -15.86 66.08
C LEU A 471 -14.87 -16.94 65.10
N ASP A 472 -14.74 -18.19 65.50
CA ASP A 472 -15.28 -19.38 64.84
C ASP A 472 -16.59 -19.79 65.54
N ALA A 473 -17.70 -19.64 64.82
CA ALA A 473 -19.05 -20.00 65.24
C ALA A 473 -19.42 -21.42 64.79
N LYS A 474 -18.58 -22.41 65.10
CA LYS A 474 -18.81 -23.81 64.74
C LYS A 474 -20.10 -24.39 65.33
N ASP A 475 -20.54 -23.88 66.48
CA ASP A 475 -21.81 -24.21 67.12
C ASP A 475 -22.46 -22.93 67.68
N SER A 476 -23.78 -22.83 67.59
CA SER A 476 -24.60 -21.68 68.02
C SER A 476 -24.42 -21.30 69.50
N LEU A 477 -23.93 -22.23 70.31
CA LEU A 477 -23.82 -22.11 71.77
C LEU A 477 -22.47 -21.57 72.26
N ALA A 478 -21.39 -21.64 71.48
CA ALA A 478 -20.07 -21.23 71.93
C ALA A 478 -19.19 -20.71 70.78
N LEU A 479 -18.78 -19.45 70.90
CA LEU A 479 -17.80 -18.84 70.01
C LEU A 479 -16.38 -19.20 70.47
N THR A 480 -15.54 -19.62 69.54
CA THR A 480 -14.11 -19.89 69.80
C THR A 480 -13.29 -18.80 69.13
N GLY A 481 -12.36 -18.19 69.86
CA GLY A 481 -11.41 -17.25 69.27
C GLY A 481 -10.44 -17.99 68.36
N TYR A 482 -10.04 -17.39 67.24
CA TYR A 482 -8.99 -17.91 66.40
C TYR A 482 -7.97 -16.83 66.06
N PHE A 483 -6.75 -17.27 65.80
CA PHE A 483 -5.66 -16.47 65.26
C PHE A 483 -4.88 -17.32 64.25
N TYR A 484 -4.78 -16.81 63.03
CA TYR A 484 -4.07 -17.43 61.92
C TYR A 484 -3.11 -16.43 61.27
N THR A 485 -1.88 -16.86 61.00
CA THR A 485 -0.96 -16.09 60.17
C THR A 485 -1.34 -16.21 58.69
N ILE A 486 -1.02 -15.17 57.93
CA ILE A 486 -1.25 -15.12 56.49
C ILE A 486 0.09 -15.38 55.81
N THR A 487 0.21 -16.50 55.11
CA THR A 487 1.40 -16.84 54.32
C THR A 487 1.12 -16.67 52.82
N PRO A 488 2.16 -16.57 51.96
CA PRO A 488 1.98 -16.48 50.51
C PRO A 488 1.24 -17.67 49.89
N SER A 489 1.34 -18.86 50.50
CA SER A 489 0.59 -20.06 50.08
C SER A 489 -0.86 -20.09 50.57
N ARG A 490 -1.26 -19.09 51.37
CA ARG A 490 -2.55 -19.01 52.07
C ARG A 490 -2.80 -20.19 53.03
N VAL A 491 -1.75 -20.92 53.41
CA VAL A 491 -1.80 -21.97 54.44
C VAL A 491 -1.10 -21.42 55.69
N PRO A 492 -1.81 -21.17 56.80
CA PRO A 492 -1.21 -20.57 57.98
C PRO A 492 -0.13 -21.49 58.56
N ASP A 493 1.03 -20.91 58.91
CA ASP A 493 2.07 -21.58 59.70
C ASP A 493 1.73 -21.57 61.21
N VAL A 494 1.01 -20.55 61.67
CA VAL A 494 0.47 -20.46 63.03
C VAL A 494 -1.04 -20.63 62.99
N ARG A 495 -1.53 -21.71 63.61
CA ARG A 495 -2.95 -22.01 63.71
C ARG A 495 -3.39 -22.15 65.16
N VAL A 496 -3.96 -21.10 65.74
CA VAL A 496 -4.28 -21.08 67.17
C VAL A 496 -5.75 -20.78 67.44
N PRO A 497 -6.54 -21.77 67.91
CA PRO A 497 -7.81 -21.53 68.58
C PRO A 497 -7.59 -21.16 70.06
N PHE A 498 -8.36 -20.24 70.60
CA PHE A 498 -8.37 -19.87 72.01
C PHE A 498 -9.78 -19.71 72.56
N GLN A 499 -9.95 -19.93 73.86
CA GLN A 499 -11.27 -19.88 74.50
C GLN A 499 -11.66 -18.42 74.77
N VAL A 500 -12.88 -18.07 74.37
CA VAL A 500 -13.55 -16.81 74.73
C VAL A 500 -14.62 -17.14 75.77
N ASP A 501 -14.84 -16.23 76.71
CA ASP A 501 -15.80 -16.46 77.80
C ASP A 501 -17.25 -16.52 77.29
N LYS A 502 -17.84 -17.71 77.44
CA LYS A 502 -19.18 -18.07 76.98
C LYS A 502 -20.29 -17.30 77.72
N SER A 503 -20.00 -16.66 78.85
CA SER A 503 -20.99 -15.89 79.59
C SER A 503 -21.48 -14.66 78.81
N TRP A 504 -20.64 -14.09 77.95
CA TRP A 504 -20.95 -12.92 77.11
C TRP A 504 -20.75 -13.17 75.61
N ALA A 505 -19.80 -14.01 75.19
CA ALA A 505 -19.55 -14.25 73.77
C ALA A 505 -20.50 -15.31 73.19
N LYS A 506 -21.69 -14.87 72.75
CA LYS A 506 -22.70 -15.69 72.07
C LYS A 506 -22.87 -15.32 70.61
N ALA A 507 -23.24 -16.29 69.76
CA ALA A 507 -23.45 -16.05 68.33
C ALA A 507 -24.51 -14.96 68.04
N SER A 508 -25.55 -14.85 68.89
CA SER A 508 -26.58 -13.80 68.79
C SER A 508 -26.05 -12.38 69.05
N GLU A 509 -24.89 -12.26 69.70
CA GLU A 509 -24.29 -10.99 70.13
C GLU A 509 -23.07 -10.61 69.27
N LEU A 510 -22.79 -11.32 68.16
CA LEU A 510 -21.63 -11.06 67.28
C LEU A 510 -21.50 -9.58 66.84
N GLY A 511 -22.62 -8.88 66.63
CA GLY A 511 -22.62 -7.47 66.24
C GLY A 511 -22.09 -6.50 67.31
N THR A 512 -22.01 -6.91 68.58
CA THR A 512 -21.46 -6.11 69.68
C THR A 512 -20.07 -6.58 70.10
N ILE A 513 -19.47 -7.56 69.40
CA ILE A 513 -18.12 -8.05 69.70
C ILE A 513 -17.12 -7.41 68.75
N LYS A 514 -16.06 -6.84 69.31
CA LYS A 514 -14.93 -6.26 68.58
C LYS A 514 -13.65 -7.01 68.90
N GLY A 515 -12.63 -6.82 68.06
CA GLY A 515 -11.31 -7.37 68.30
C GLY A 515 -10.20 -6.38 67.94
N ILE A 516 -9.11 -6.46 68.68
CA ILE A 516 -7.86 -5.74 68.39
C ILE A 516 -6.75 -6.76 68.52
N ALA A 517 -5.76 -6.68 67.63
CA ALA A 517 -4.56 -7.48 67.71
C ALA A 517 -3.32 -6.59 67.67
N ALA A 518 -2.24 -7.08 68.26
CA ALA A 518 -0.91 -6.47 68.17
C ALA A 518 0.13 -7.57 68.05
N SER A 519 1.22 -7.27 67.34
CA SER A 519 2.40 -8.11 67.29
C SER A 519 3.63 -7.34 67.77
N ASP A 520 4.70 -8.07 68.05
CA ASP A 520 6.02 -7.46 68.21
C ASP A 520 6.65 -7.15 66.83
N GLU A 521 7.74 -6.37 66.78
CA GLU A 521 8.40 -5.97 65.53
C GLU A 521 8.93 -7.17 64.72
N GLY A 522 9.29 -8.27 65.39
CA GLY A 522 9.78 -9.50 64.78
C GLY A 522 8.69 -10.50 64.40
N GLU A 523 7.42 -10.21 64.67
CA GLU A 523 6.28 -11.10 64.43
C GLU A 523 6.45 -12.51 65.07
N HIS A 524 7.11 -12.54 66.23
CA HIS A 524 7.32 -13.73 67.05
C HIS A 524 6.22 -13.91 68.10
N ILE A 525 5.62 -12.80 68.56
CA ILE A 525 4.61 -12.76 69.61
C ILE A 525 3.40 -11.98 69.10
N TYR A 526 2.22 -12.56 69.25
CA TYR A 526 0.95 -11.94 68.92
C TYR A 526 0.06 -11.89 70.16
N PHE A 527 -0.71 -10.81 70.23
CA PHE A 527 -1.74 -10.60 71.22
C PHE A 527 -3.06 -10.37 70.50
N VAL A 528 -4.10 -11.09 70.91
CA VAL A 528 -5.46 -10.90 70.38
C VAL A 528 -6.40 -10.63 71.53
N LEU A 529 -7.00 -9.45 71.53
CA LEU A 529 -8.03 -9.05 72.47
C LEU A 529 -9.38 -9.09 71.76
N VAL A 530 -10.30 -9.92 72.24
CA VAL A 530 -11.71 -9.93 71.82
C VAL A 530 -12.53 -9.35 72.96
N PHE A 531 -13.42 -8.39 72.69
CA PHE A 531 -14.18 -7.71 73.74
C PHE A 531 -15.57 -7.30 73.28
N GLN A 532 -16.50 -7.16 74.23
CA GLN A 532 -17.84 -6.61 73.97
C GLN A 532 -17.78 -5.08 73.97
N SER A 533 -18.30 -4.42 72.94
CA SER A 533 -18.35 -2.96 72.83
C SER A 533 -19.44 -2.30 73.68
N GLU A 534 -20.35 -3.11 74.23
CA GLU A 534 -21.37 -2.64 75.17
C GLU A 534 -21.03 -3.11 76.59
N ALA A 535 -21.09 -2.19 77.55
CA ALA A 535 -20.77 -2.50 78.93
C ALA A 535 -21.91 -3.31 79.59
N VAL A 536 -21.59 -4.51 80.08
CA VAL A 536 -22.50 -5.32 80.89
C VAL A 536 -22.19 -5.04 82.35
N THR A 537 -23.16 -4.54 83.12
CA THR A 537 -22.98 -4.11 84.53
C THR A 537 -21.89 -3.04 84.72
N GLY A 538 -21.73 -2.15 83.72
CA GLY A 538 -20.74 -1.07 83.76
C GLY A 538 -19.31 -1.52 83.45
N LYS A 539 -19.09 -2.78 83.04
CA LYS A 539 -17.77 -3.30 82.65
C LYS A 539 -17.78 -3.90 81.24
N TYR A 540 -16.71 -3.67 80.51
CA TYR A 540 -16.43 -4.24 79.20
C TYR A 540 -15.76 -5.60 79.38
N LYS A 541 -16.46 -6.67 78.98
CA LYS A 541 -15.94 -8.03 79.07
C LYS A 541 -14.99 -8.29 77.91
N ALA A 542 -13.86 -8.93 78.20
CA ALA A 542 -12.84 -9.20 77.19
C ALA A 542 -12.12 -10.52 77.44
N SER A 543 -11.59 -11.12 76.38
CA SER A 543 -10.70 -12.28 76.39
C SER A 543 -9.42 -11.91 75.63
N LEU A 544 -8.27 -12.05 76.29
CA LEU A 544 -6.96 -11.76 75.72
C LEU A 544 -6.16 -13.06 75.60
N ALA A 545 -5.65 -13.34 74.41
CA ALA A 545 -4.75 -14.44 74.14
C ALA A 545 -3.34 -13.93 73.80
N LYS A 546 -2.32 -14.60 74.35
CA LYS A 546 -0.93 -14.43 73.95
C LYS A 546 -0.46 -15.65 73.18
N ILE A 547 0.12 -15.42 72.01
CA ILE A 547 0.45 -16.45 71.03
C ILE A 547 1.91 -16.28 70.61
N TYR A 548 2.68 -17.37 70.64
CA TYR A 548 4.00 -17.42 70.05
C TYR A 548 3.94 -18.06 68.66
N ARG A 549 4.75 -17.56 67.73
CA ARG A 549 4.89 -18.17 66.40
C ARG A 549 5.42 -19.61 66.47
N SER A 550 6.33 -19.89 67.40
CA SER A 550 6.96 -21.21 67.59
C SER A 550 6.05 -22.23 68.27
N ASP A 551 5.44 -21.83 69.40
CA ASP A 551 4.80 -22.75 70.35
C ASP A 551 3.27 -22.66 70.35
N GLY A 552 2.70 -21.74 69.58
CA GLY A 552 1.25 -21.50 69.53
C GLY A 552 0.73 -20.76 70.77
N LEU A 553 -0.40 -21.19 71.32
CA LEU A 553 -1.06 -20.51 72.44
C LEU A 553 -0.21 -20.59 73.71
N SER A 554 0.22 -19.44 74.25
CA SER A 554 0.90 -19.38 75.55
C SER A 554 -0.09 -19.37 76.70
N TRP A 555 -1.06 -18.46 76.65
CA TRP A 555 -2.13 -18.34 77.64
C TRP A 555 -3.32 -17.57 77.05
N SER A 556 -4.49 -17.75 77.67
CA SER A 556 -5.73 -17.02 77.35
C SER A 556 -6.44 -16.67 78.66
N HIS A 557 -6.71 -15.39 78.89
CA HIS A 557 -7.34 -14.88 80.12
C HIS A 557 -8.54 -13.99 79.83
N ASN A 558 -9.50 -14.01 80.74
CA ASN A 558 -10.70 -13.17 80.68
C ASN A 558 -10.53 -11.98 81.62
N PHE A 559 -10.92 -10.81 81.14
CA PHE A 559 -10.81 -9.53 81.83
C PHE A 559 -12.16 -8.80 81.85
N SER A 560 -12.29 -7.84 82.76
CA SER A 560 -13.41 -6.92 82.83
C SER A 560 -12.86 -5.52 83.03
N PHE A 561 -12.92 -4.70 81.99
CA PHE A 561 -12.39 -3.33 82.00
C PHE A 561 -13.50 -2.34 82.33
N ASP A 562 -13.13 -1.22 82.95
CA ASP A 562 -14.07 -0.11 83.22
C ASP A 562 -14.12 0.89 82.04
N PHE A 563 -13.50 0.55 80.90
CA PHE A 563 -13.44 1.34 79.67
C PHE A 563 -13.45 0.45 78.43
N GLU A 564 -13.83 1.00 77.27
CA GLU A 564 -13.77 0.31 75.98
C GLU A 564 -12.32 0.26 75.47
N PRO A 565 -11.72 -0.91 75.25
CA PRO A 565 -10.39 -1.02 74.66
C PRO A 565 -10.35 -0.46 73.23
N GLU A 566 -9.32 0.34 72.90
CA GLU A 566 -9.13 0.93 71.57
C GLU A 566 -7.82 0.49 70.91
N GLN A 567 -6.76 0.27 71.70
CA GLN A 567 -5.44 -0.08 71.17
C GLN A 567 -4.68 -1.05 72.07
N LEU A 568 -3.88 -1.92 71.45
CA LEU A 568 -2.87 -2.76 72.09
C LEU A 568 -1.47 -2.25 71.74
N GLU A 569 -0.59 -2.11 72.74
CA GLU A 569 0.82 -1.77 72.53
C GLU A 569 1.71 -2.71 73.34
N TYR A 570 2.55 -3.49 72.66
CA TYR A 570 3.49 -4.40 73.30
C TYR A 570 4.86 -3.75 73.43
N ARG A 571 5.38 -3.67 74.65
CA ARG A 571 6.71 -3.14 74.95
C ARG A 571 7.72 -4.28 75.04
N GLN A 572 8.58 -4.41 74.03
CA GLN A 572 9.55 -5.52 73.96
C GLN A 572 10.60 -5.50 75.09
N ASP A 573 10.98 -4.31 75.56
CA ASP A 573 11.98 -4.08 76.61
C ASP A 573 11.49 -4.59 77.98
N THR A 574 10.24 -4.33 78.33
CA THR A 574 9.65 -4.79 79.60
C THR A 574 8.92 -6.14 79.45
N GLY A 575 8.51 -6.48 78.22
CA GLY A 575 7.63 -7.59 77.87
C GLY A 575 6.21 -7.44 78.42
N GLU A 576 5.78 -6.20 78.65
CA GLU A 576 4.44 -5.86 79.13
C GLU A 576 3.55 -5.44 77.96
N LEU A 577 2.26 -5.80 78.01
CA LEU A 577 1.25 -5.38 77.05
C LEU A 577 0.40 -4.27 77.69
N MET A 578 0.32 -3.12 77.02
CA MET A 578 -0.58 -2.04 77.43
C MET A 578 -1.86 -2.09 76.61
N ILE A 579 -3.00 -2.10 77.29
CA ILE A 579 -4.34 -1.95 76.71
C ILE A 579 -4.78 -0.51 76.96
N LYS A 580 -5.00 0.25 75.89
CA LYS A 580 -5.29 1.68 75.95
C LYS A 580 -6.71 2.00 75.50
N SER A 581 -7.25 3.05 76.09
CA SER A 581 -8.41 3.82 75.64
C SER A 581 -8.05 5.30 75.72
N THR A 582 -8.88 6.19 75.17
CA THR A 582 -8.65 7.64 75.11
C THR A 582 -8.06 8.25 76.39
N ASN A 583 -8.50 7.82 77.59
CA ASN A 583 -8.05 8.36 78.88
C ASN A 583 -7.49 7.32 79.87
N ASN A 584 -7.55 6.03 79.55
CA ASN A 584 -7.22 4.95 80.49
C ASN A 584 -6.20 3.99 79.88
N THR A 585 -5.33 3.44 80.73
CA THR A 585 -4.36 2.42 80.31
C THR A 585 -4.25 1.35 81.38
N VAL A 586 -4.27 0.09 80.95
CA VAL A 586 -4.07 -1.07 81.81
C VAL A 586 -2.86 -1.86 81.31
N THR A 587 -1.98 -2.25 82.20
CA THR A 587 -0.78 -3.01 81.86
C THR A 587 -0.94 -4.47 82.26
N ILE A 588 -0.68 -5.37 81.33
CA ILE A 588 -0.67 -6.81 81.53
C ILE A 588 0.78 -7.28 81.52
N ASP A 589 1.18 -8.02 82.56
CA ASP A 589 2.53 -8.58 82.65
C ASP A 589 2.72 -9.82 81.75
N LYS A 590 3.96 -10.34 81.70
CA LYS A 590 4.33 -11.52 80.89
C LYS A 590 3.49 -12.77 81.21
N SER A 591 2.96 -12.88 82.43
CA SER A 591 2.18 -14.00 82.92
C SER A 591 0.67 -13.84 82.69
N GLY A 592 0.24 -12.73 82.09
CA GLY A 592 -1.17 -12.45 81.85
C GLY A 592 -1.90 -11.87 83.06
N LYS A 593 -1.18 -11.34 84.07
CA LYS A 593 -1.79 -10.68 85.23
C LYS A 593 -1.90 -9.18 85.01
N MET A 594 -3.04 -8.62 85.37
CA MET A 594 -3.30 -7.18 85.34
C MET A 594 -2.56 -6.50 86.50
N LYS A 595 -1.80 -5.44 86.19
CA LYS A 595 -1.11 -4.58 87.15
C LYS A 595 -1.90 -3.32 87.45
#